data_AF-A0A2W0HB03-F1
#
_entry.id   AF-A0A2W0HB03-F1
#
_cell.length_a   1.000
_cell.length_b   1.000
_cell.length_c   1.000
_cell.angle_alpha   90.00
_cell.angle_beta   90.00
_cell.angle_gamma   90.00
#
_symmetry.space_group_name_H-M   'P 1'
#
loop_
_entity.id
_entity.type
_entity.pdbx_description
1 polymer ?
#
loop_
_entity_poly.entity_id
_entity_poly.type
_entity_poly.pdbx_seq_one_letter_code
_entity_poly.pdbx_strand_id
1 'polypeptide(L)'
;MNMDKDFLATLIIDFFVAFGVIIGGTILGGIGAYLIGKPPLSIMHDLASSLKIWALVAAIGGTFDAISSLERGIFEGTHADIFNTGLMIFAALCGAHSGTVLIQWLTQEGMK
;
A
#
# COMPACT_ATOMS: atom_id res chain seq x y z
N MET A 1 1.42 27.42 -15.54
CA MET A 1 2.15 26.45 -14.71
C MET A 1 1.35 26.31 -13.42
N ASN A 2 0.32 25.44 -13.44
CA ASN A 2 -0.63 25.25 -12.33
C ASN A 2 -0.67 23.78 -11.87
N MET A 3 0.42 23.05 -12.13
CA MET A 3 0.69 21.81 -11.43
C MET A 3 1.11 22.19 -10.01
N ASP A 4 0.49 21.59 -8.99
CA ASP A 4 1.13 21.23 -7.72
C ASP A 4 0.08 20.75 -6.70
N LYS A 5 -1.08 21.42 -6.59
CA LYS A 5 -2.06 21.11 -5.53
C LYS A 5 -2.83 19.81 -5.75
N ASP A 6 -3.35 19.59 -6.95
CA ASP A 6 -4.15 18.39 -7.24
C ASP A 6 -3.27 17.15 -7.23
N PHE A 7 -2.05 17.25 -7.75
CA PHE A 7 -1.07 16.16 -7.72
C PHE A 7 -0.61 15.82 -6.30
N LEU A 8 -0.31 16.83 -5.48
CA LEU A 8 0.03 16.63 -4.08
C LEU A 8 -1.14 16.03 -3.28
N ALA A 9 -2.37 16.43 -3.58
CA ALA A 9 -3.56 15.83 -2.98
C ALA A 9 -3.65 14.33 -3.32
N THR A 10 -3.45 13.96 -4.58
CA THR A 10 -3.43 12.55 -5.01
C THR A 10 -2.32 11.76 -4.30
N LEU A 11 -1.10 12.30 -4.21
CA LEU A 11 0.01 11.66 -3.48
C LEU A 11 -0.35 11.36 -2.02
N ILE A 12 -0.98 12.32 -1.34
CA ILE A 12 -1.40 12.17 0.05
C ILE A 12 -2.51 11.12 0.14
N ILE A 13 -3.48 11.15 -0.76
CA ILE A 13 -4.57 10.16 -0.79
C ILE A 13 -4.01 8.76 -1.00
N ASP A 14 -3.14 8.55 -1.99
CA ASP A 14 -2.53 7.27 -2.29
C ASP A 14 -1.73 6.72 -1.10
N PHE A 15 -0.98 7.59 -0.42
CA PHE A 15 -0.27 7.25 0.81
C PHE A 15 -1.24 6.77 1.91
N PHE A 16 -2.30 7.52 2.19
CA PHE A 16 -3.25 7.18 3.26
C PHE A 16 -4.10 5.96 2.92
N VAL A 17 -4.47 5.76 1.65
CA VAL A 17 -5.20 4.57 1.20
C VAL A 17 -4.33 3.33 1.39
N ALA A 18 -3.09 3.36 0.89
CA ALA A 18 -2.16 2.23 1.05
C ALA A 18 -1.88 1.92 2.53
N PHE A 19 -1.65 2.95 3.34
CA PHE A 19 -1.46 2.81 4.79
C PHE A 19 -2.69 2.20 5.49
N GLY A 20 -3.89 2.69 5.16
CA GLY A 20 -5.15 2.20 5.70
C GLY A 20 -5.42 0.74 5.34
N VAL A 21 -5.09 0.32 4.12
CA VAL A 21 -5.25 -1.08 3.68
C VAL A 21 -4.36 -2.01 4.52
N ILE A 22 -3.11 -1.61 4.79
CA ILE A 22 -2.21 -2.42 5.63
C ILE A 22 -2.73 -2.49 7.06
N ILE A 23 -3.05 -1.36 7.69
CA ILE A 23 -3.52 -1.34 9.08
C ILE A 23 -4.85 -2.08 9.21
N GLY A 24 -5.82 -1.78 8.37
CA GLY A 24 -7.14 -2.43 8.41
C GLY A 24 -7.06 -3.93 8.13
N GLY A 25 -6.35 -4.32 7.08
CA GLY A 25 -6.23 -5.72 6.68
C GLY A 25 -5.50 -6.58 7.70
N THR A 26 -4.46 -6.04 8.34
CA THR A 26 -3.74 -6.74 9.41
C THR A 26 -4.54 -6.81 10.69
N ILE A 27 -5.16 -5.72 11.14
CA ILE A 27 -5.99 -5.71 12.37
C ILE A 27 -7.18 -6.67 12.24
N LEU A 28 -7.95 -6.56 11.15
CA LEU A 28 -9.10 -7.43 10.92
C LEU A 28 -8.67 -8.88 10.67
N GLY A 29 -7.56 -9.09 9.96
CA GLY A 29 -7.00 -10.43 9.75
C GLY A 29 -6.51 -11.08 11.05
N GLY A 30 -5.95 -10.30 11.97
CA GLY A 30 -5.58 -10.77 13.32
C GLY A 30 -6.78 -11.16 14.17
N ILE A 31 -7.87 -10.39 14.10
CA ILE A 31 -9.16 -10.77 14.74
C ILE A 31 -9.69 -12.06 14.12
N GLY A 32 -9.64 -12.20 12.79
CA GLY A 32 -10.02 -13.43 12.10
C GLY A 32 -9.19 -14.65 12.53
N ALA A 33 -7.87 -14.46 12.69
CA ALA A 33 -6.97 -15.50 13.18
C ALA A 33 -7.31 -15.95 14.60
N TYR A 34 -7.67 -15.00 15.47
CA TYR A 34 -8.12 -15.28 16.83
C TYR A 34 -9.39 -16.14 16.85
N LEU A 35 -10.37 -15.85 15.98
CA LEU A 35 -11.62 -16.63 15.88
C LEU A 35 -11.39 -18.08 15.40
N ILE A 36 -10.32 -18.34 14.64
CA ILE A 36 -9.97 -19.66 14.10
C ILE A 36 -9.00 -20.41 15.05
N GLY A 37 -8.58 -19.80 16.16
CA GLY A 37 -7.65 -20.40 17.11
C GLY A 37 -6.19 -20.43 16.63
N LYS A 38 -5.83 -19.57 15.67
CA LYS A 38 -4.45 -19.39 15.19
C LYS A 38 -3.75 -18.28 15.97
N PRO A 39 -2.41 -18.29 16.07
CA PRO A 39 -1.66 -17.20 16.71
C PRO A 39 -1.89 -15.88 15.95
N PRO A 40 -2.58 -14.88 16.55
CA PRO A 40 -3.02 -13.69 15.83
C PRO A 40 -1.84 -12.79 15.42
N LEU A 41 -0.79 -12.73 16.25
CA LEU A 41 0.40 -11.92 16.01
C LEU A 41 1.18 -12.38 14.76
N SER A 42 1.30 -13.70 14.59
CA SER A 42 1.98 -14.31 13.44
C SER A 42 1.23 -14.07 12.14
N ILE A 43 -0.09 -14.23 12.17
CA ILE A 43 -0.91 -13.93 11.00
C ILE A 43 -0.87 -12.44 10.66
N MET A 44 -0.89 -11.55 11.65
CA MET A 44 -0.73 -10.10 11.43
C MET A 44 0.61 -9.78 10.76
N HIS A 45 1.70 -10.42 11.19
CA HIS A 45 3.03 -10.22 10.60
C HIS A 45 3.06 -10.67 9.12
N ASP A 46 2.56 -11.87 8.84
CA ASP A 46 2.52 -12.42 7.48
C ASP A 46 1.61 -11.58 6.56
N LEU A 47 0.45 -11.16 7.05
CA LEU A 47 -0.47 -10.29 6.32
C LEU A 47 0.16 -8.93 6.03
N ALA A 48 0.93 -8.36 6.97
CA ALA A 48 1.55 -7.06 6.76
C ALA A 48 2.55 -7.06 5.60
N SER A 49 3.19 -8.20 5.30
CA SER A 49 4.07 -8.35 4.14
C SER A 49 3.29 -8.63 2.85
N SER A 50 2.31 -9.52 2.91
CA SER A 50 1.53 -9.97 1.75
C SER A 50 0.59 -8.89 1.21
N LEU A 51 0.07 -8.02 2.08
CA LEU A 51 -0.86 -6.96 1.70
C LEU A 51 -0.19 -5.75 1.04
N LYS A 52 1.15 -5.66 1.01
CA LYS A 52 1.86 -4.50 0.40
C LYS A 52 1.48 -4.28 -1.06
N ILE A 53 1.45 -5.36 -1.85
CA ILE A 53 1.09 -5.28 -3.27
C ILE A 53 -0.39 -4.93 -3.39
N TRP A 54 -1.26 -5.55 -2.57
CA TRP A 54 -2.69 -5.27 -2.57
C TRP A 54 -3.02 -3.82 -2.15
N ALA A 55 -2.26 -3.25 -1.23
CA ALA A 55 -2.36 -1.85 -0.82
C ALA A 55 -1.99 -0.89 -1.96
N LEU A 56 -0.96 -1.23 -2.73
CA LEU A 56 -0.58 -0.49 -3.93
C LEU A 56 -1.69 -0.55 -4.99
N VAL A 57 -2.27 -1.72 -5.24
CA VAL A 57 -3.40 -1.89 -6.16
C VAL A 57 -4.59 -1.06 -5.70
N ALA A 58 -4.94 -1.11 -4.41
CA ALA A 58 -6.03 -0.34 -3.85
C ALA A 58 -5.85 1.18 -3.99
N ALA A 59 -4.61 1.69 -3.83
CA ALA A 59 -4.31 3.11 -4.01
C ALA A 59 -4.49 3.56 -5.47
N ILE A 60 -4.05 2.76 -6.44
CA ILE A 60 -4.06 3.15 -7.86
C ILE A 60 -5.46 3.01 -8.50
N GLY A 61 -6.31 2.10 -8.01
CA GLY A 61 -7.65 1.91 -8.59
C GLY A 61 -8.34 0.57 -8.31
N GLY A 62 -7.75 -0.29 -7.47
CA GLY A 62 -8.38 -1.50 -6.93
C GLY A 62 -8.43 -2.71 -7.87
N THR A 63 -8.12 -2.57 -9.15
CA THR A 63 -8.18 -3.66 -10.15
C THR A 63 -6.83 -3.91 -10.83
N PHE A 64 -6.64 -5.12 -11.37
CA PHE A 64 -5.45 -5.49 -12.15
C PHE A 64 -5.32 -4.64 -13.44
N ASP A 65 -6.44 -4.13 -13.96
CA ASP A 65 -6.46 -3.20 -15.10
C ASP A 65 -5.82 -1.85 -14.77
N ALA A 66 -5.91 -1.41 -13.51
CA ALA A 66 -5.21 -0.21 -13.05
C ALA A 66 -3.69 -0.41 -13.07
N ILE A 67 -3.21 -1.64 -12.83
CA ILE A 67 -1.79 -2.01 -12.95
C ILE A 67 -1.36 -2.06 -14.42
N SER A 68 -2.17 -2.67 -15.31
CA SER A 68 -1.80 -2.80 -16.73
C SER A 68 -1.84 -1.47 -17.49
N SER A 69 -2.78 -0.59 -17.13
CA SER A 69 -2.83 0.78 -17.64
C SER A 69 -1.68 1.63 -17.10
N LEU A 70 -1.23 1.40 -15.87
CA LEU A 70 0.00 1.98 -15.33
C LEU A 70 1.24 1.47 -16.06
N GLU A 71 1.34 0.17 -16.33
CA GLU A 71 2.44 -0.42 -17.10
C GLU A 71 2.52 0.19 -18.50
N ARG A 72 1.38 0.31 -19.19
CA ARG A 72 1.28 1.01 -20.48
C ARG A 72 1.61 2.49 -20.37
N GLY A 73 1.15 3.19 -19.34
CA GLY A 73 1.48 4.59 -19.10
C GLY A 73 2.98 4.82 -18.86
N ILE A 74 3.66 3.88 -18.19
CA ILE A 74 5.12 3.90 -18.02
C ILE A 74 5.85 3.60 -19.32
N PHE A 75 5.32 2.72 -20.17
CA PHE A 75 5.99 2.23 -21.38
C PHE A 75 5.73 3.10 -22.63
N GLU A 76 4.55 3.72 -22.75
CA GLU A 76 4.11 4.52 -23.90
C GLU A 76 4.07 6.03 -23.61
N GLY A 77 4.22 6.45 -22.35
CA GLY A 77 4.08 7.84 -21.91
C GLY A 77 5.28 8.74 -22.27
N THR A 78 4.99 10.01 -22.60
CA THR A 78 6.02 11.05 -22.75
C THR A 78 6.81 11.18 -21.44
N HIS A 79 8.14 11.37 -21.49
CA HIS A 79 9.06 11.31 -20.32
C HIS A 79 8.63 12.08 -19.05
N ALA A 80 7.76 13.10 -19.18
CA ALA A 80 7.21 13.85 -18.05
C ALA A 80 6.09 13.11 -17.28
N ASP A 81 5.24 12.31 -17.93
CA ASP A 81 4.12 11.62 -17.28
C ASP A 81 4.56 10.38 -16.50
N ILE A 82 5.65 9.75 -16.94
CA ILE A 82 6.29 8.63 -16.24
C ILE A 82 6.76 9.06 -14.85
N PHE A 83 7.31 10.28 -14.74
CA PHE A 83 7.82 10.79 -13.47
C PHE A 83 6.69 11.02 -12.45
N ASN A 84 5.58 11.61 -12.88
CA ASN A 84 4.42 11.83 -12.03
C ASN A 84 3.79 10.51 -11.55
N THR A 85 3.67 9.54 -12.46
CA THR A 85 3.19 8.18 -12.13
C THR A 85 4.13 7.48 -11.15
N GLY A 86 5.44 7.59 -11.36
CA GLY A 86 6.45 7.05 -10.45
C GLY A 86 6.36 7.65 -9.04
N LEU A 87 6.11 8.96 -8.95
CA LEU A 87 5.90 9.65 -7.67
C LEU A 87 4.66 9.16 -6.92
N MET A 88 3.54 8.92 -7.61
CA MET A 88 2.32 8.35 -7.03
C MET A 88 2.57 6.94 -6.46
N ILE A 89 3.21 6.07 -7.24
CA ILE A 89 3.61 4.74 -6.78
C ILE A 89 4.53 4.84 -5.57
N PHE A 90 5.49 5.77 -5.60
CA PHE A 90 6.42 5.96 -4.50
C PHE A 90 5.69 6.39 -3.22
N ALA A 91 4.73 7.30 -3.30
CA ALA A 91 3.91 7.69 -2.15
C ALA A 91 3.07 6.51 -1.60
N ALA A 92 2.41 5.75 -2.48
CA ALA A 92 1.67 4.55 -2.08
C ALA A 92 2.57 3.49 -1.42
N LEU A 93 3.76 3.26 -1.98
CA LEU A 93 4.76 2.35 -1.41
C LEU A 93 5.25 2.84 -0.04
N CYS A 94 5.50 4.14 0.13
CA CYS A 94 5.85 4.72 1.43
C CYS A 94 4.73 4.50 2.46
N GLY A 95 3.46 4.68 2.07
CA GLY A 95 2.29 4.43 2.92
C GLY A 95 2.18 2.97 3.33
N ALA A 96 2.25 2.05 2.36
CA ALA A 96 2.23 0.62 2.63
C ALA A 96 3.41 0.17 3.49
N HIS A 97 4.63 0.65 3.20
CA HIS A 97 5.82 0.31 3.96
C HIS A 97 5.74 0.80 5.41
N SER A 98 5.31 2.06 5.60
CA SER A 98 5.10 2.63 6.94
C SER A 98 4.07 1.82 7.74
N GLY A 99 2.96 1.45 7.12
CA GLY A 99 1.93 0.59 7.74
C GLY A 99 2.48 -0.78 8.12
N THR A 100 3.27 -1.42 7.25
CA THR A 100 3.88 -2.72 7.57
C THR A 100 4.86 -2.61 8.72
N VAL A 101 5.75 -1.62 8.70
CA VAL A 101 6.74 -1.42 9.77
C VAL A 101 6.04 -1.17 11.10
N LEU A 102 4.97 -0.38 11.10
CA LEU A 102 4.15 -0.13 12.29
C LEU A 102 3.58 -1.43 12.87
N ILE A 103 3.01 -2.29 12.01
CA ILE A 103 2.45 -3.58 12.43
C ILE A 103 3.54 -4.52 12.90
N GLN A 104 4.69 -4.58 12.21
CA GLN A 104 5.83 -5.40 12.64
C GLN A 104 6.38 -4.95 14.00
N TRP A 105 6.40 -3.64 14.25
CA TRP A 105 6.72 -3.09 15.57
C TRP A 105 5.69 -3.50 16.63
N LEU A 106 4.40 -3.45 16.28
CA LEU A 106 3.33 -3.84 17.19
C LEU A 106 3.35 -5.34 17.52
N THR A 107 3.67 -6.19 16.54
CA THR A 107 3.69 -7.64 16.73
C THR A 107 4.97 -8.14 17.38
N GLN A 108 6.06 -7.36 17.38
CA GLN A 108 7.38 -7.68 17.95
C GLN A 108 8.00 -9.02 17.50
N GLU A 109 7.41 -9.73 16.54
CA GLU A 109 7.89 -11.05 16.07
C GLU A 109 9.23 -10.98 15.31
N GLY A 110 9.67 -9.79 14.91
CA GLY A 110 11.00 -9.56 14.33
C GLY A 110 12.14 -9.40 15.34
N MET A 111 11.86 -9.43 16.66
CA MET A 111 12.89 -9.41 17.71
C MET A 111 13.13 -10.82 18.26
N LYS A 112 13.84 -11.66 17.48
CA LYS A 112 14.54 -12.84 17.99
C LYS A 112 15.95 -12.88 17.43
#